data_AF-A0AAD1IIW4-F1
#
_entry.id   AF-A0AAD1IIW4-F1
#
_cell.length_a   1.000
_cell.length_b   1.000
_cell.length_c   1.000
_cell.angle_alpha   90.00
_cell.angle_beta   90.00
_cell.angle_gamma   90.00
#
_symmetry.space_group_name_H-M   'P 1'
#
loop_
_entity.id
_entity.type
_entity.pdbx_description
1 polymer ?
#
loop_
_entity_poly.entity_id
_entity_poly.type
_entity_poly.pdbx_seq_one_letter_code
_entity_poly.pdbx_strand_id
1 'polypeptide(L)' 'MSTDPDQLRTQVAALLADLPEPDSAGDLADCDIDTVAARLEEAHDLLVQALAAVEKG' A
#
# COMPACT_ATOMS: atom_id res chain seq x y z
N MET A 1 21.07 7.91 4.16
CA MET A 1 19.70 8.11 3.64
C MET A 1 18.82 7.17 4.44
N SER A 2 18.34 7.67 5.59
CA SER A 2 17.56 6.88 6.55
C SER A 2 16.15 6.79 6.00
N THR A 3 15.76 5.64 5.45
CA THR A 3 14.36 5.33 5.19
C THR A 3 13.67 5.18 6.54
N ASP A 4 13.05 6.26 7.00
CA ASP A 4 12.37 6.30 8.28
C ASP A 4 11.09 5.44 8.18
N PRO A 5 10.96 4.38 9.01
CA PRO A 5 9.84 3.45 8.89
C PRO A 5 8.49 4.13 9.07
N ASP A 6 8.40 5.21 9.86
CA ASP A 6 7.15 5.96 10.04
C ASP A 6 6.79 6.82 8.83
N GLN A 7 7.78 7.32 8.10
CA GLN A 7 7.56 8.00 6.82
C GLN A 7 7.02 7.03 5.77
N LEU A 8 7.49 5.79 5.80
CA LEU A 8 7.05 4.73 4.88
C LEU A 8 5.63 4.26 5.21
N ARG A 9 5.32 4.06 6.49
CA ARG A 9 3.93 3.77 6.94
C ARG A 9 2.95 4.87 6.54
N THR A 10 3.35 6.13 6.61
CA THR A 10 2.51 7.27 6.22
C THR A 10 2.22 7.26 4.72
N GLN A 11 3.21 6.96 3.88
CA GLN A 11 3.02 6.84 2.42
C GLN A 11 2.12 5.66 2.05
N VAL A 12 2.29 4.52 2.71
CA VAL A 12 1.42 3.35 2.53
C VAL A 12 -0.01 3.66 2.97
N ALA A 13 -0.20 4.32 4.12
CA ALA A 13 -1.53 4.72 4.58
C ALA A 13 -2.24 5.67 3.60
N ALA A 14 -1.50 6.60 2.97
CA ALA A 14 -2.05 7.50 1.96
C ALA A 14 -2.47 6.76 0.68
N LEU A 15 -1.68 5.77 0.23
CA LEU A 15 -2.02 4.92 -0.92
C LEU A 15 -3.25 4.04 -0.64
N LEU A 16 -3.34 3.50 0.57
CA LEU A 16 -4.46 2.66 0.98
C LEU A 16 -5.76 3.45 1.23
N ALA A 17 -5.67 4.74 1.55
CA ALA A 17 -6.86 5.60 1.73
C ALA A 17 -7.59 5.91 0.41
N ASP A 18 -6.92 5.73 -0.73
CA ASP A 18 -7.50 5.90 -2.07
C ASP A 18 -8.19 4.62 -2.58
N LEU A 19 -8.02 3.49 -1.87
CA LEU A 19 -8.70 2.24 -2.19
C LEU A 19 -10.15 2.29 -1.71
N PRO A 20 -11.09 1.74 -2.49
CA PRO A 20 -12.48 1.60 -2.05
C PRO A 20 -12.54 0.76 -0.77
N GLU A 21 -13.40 1.16 0.16
CA GLU A 21 -13.57 0.44 1.41
C GLU A 21 -14.08 -0.99 1.15
N PRO A 22 -13.43 -2.02 1.70
CA PRO A 22 -13.79 -3.42 1.45
C PRO A 22 -15.17 -3.82 2.02
N ASP A 23 -15.79 -2.98 2.86
CA ASP A 23 -17.14 -3.18 3.41
C ASP A 23 -18.23 -2.44 2.61
N SER A 24 -17.85 -1.51 1.72
CA SER A 24 -18.77 -0.89 0.77
C SER A 24 -18.95 -1.80 -0.44
N ALA A 25 -19.85 -2.78 -0.30
CA ALA A 25 -20.20 -3.74 -1.35
C ALA A 25 -20.65 -3.10 -2.67
N GLY A 26 -21.05 -1.82 -2.66
CA GLY A 26 -21.36 -1.03 -3.86
C GLY A 26 -20.14 -0.45 -4.58
N ASP A 27 -19.09 -0.07 -3.86
CA ASP A 27 -17.86 0.50 -4.43
C ASP A 27 -16.94 -0.59 -4.97
N LEU A 28 -16.85 -1.74 -4.31
CA LEU A 28 -16.06 -2.90 -4.77
C LEU A 28 -16.62 -3.55 -6.04
N ALA A 29 -17.94 -3.46 -6.25
CA ALA A 29 -18.60 -4.02 -7.42
C ALA A 29 -18.39 -3.17 -8.69
N ASP A 30 -18.15 -1.87 -8.52
CA ASP A 30 -17.85 -0.91 -9.60
C ASP A 30 -16.35 -0.66 -9.76
N CYS A 31 -15.53 -1.13 -8.80
CA CYS A 31 -14.08 -1.03 -8.84
C CYS A 31 -13.46 -2.22 -9.57
N ASP A 32 -12.52 -1.92 -10.47
CA ASP A 32 -11.81 -2.93 -11.23
C ASP A 32 -10.89 -3.73 -10.30
N ILE A 33 -11.20 -5.02 -10.09
CA ILE A 33 -10.45 -5.92 -9.20
C ILE A 33 -8.96 -5.96 -9.58
N ASP A 34 -8.63 -5.86 -10.86
CA ASP A 34 -7.25 -5.79 -11.35
C ASP A 34 -6.55 -4.49 -10.91
N THR A 35 -7.27 -3.38 -10.82
CA THR A 35 -6.73 -2.09 -10.31
C THR A 35 -6.46 -2.17 -8.82
N VAL A 36 -7.37 -2.80 -8.06
CA VAL A 36 -7.19 -3.04 -6.62
C VAL A 36 -6.00 -3.98 -6.37
N ALA A 37 -5.87 -5.05 -7.16
CA ALA A 37 -4.76 -5.99 -7.07
C ALA A 37 -3.40 -5.31 -7.34
N ALA A 38 -3.31 -4.51 -8.40
CA ALA A 38 -2.08 -3.77 -8.73
C ALA A 38 -1.67 -2.78 -7.63
N ARG A 39 -2.63 -2.05 -7.05
CA ARG A 39 -2.40 -1.13 -5.93
C ARG A 39 -1.91 -1.83 -4.67
N LEU A 40 -2.47 -3.01 -4.36
CA LEU A 40 -2.03 -3.83 -3.23
C LEU A 40 -0.62 -4.39 -3.43
N GLU A 41 -0.29 -4.82 -4.65
CA GLU A 41 1.04 -5.30 -5.00
C GLU A 41 2.10 -4.19 -4.88
N GLU A 42 1.80 -2.98 -5.39
CA GLU A 42 2.68 -1.81 -5.26
C GLU A 42 2.92 -1.43 -3.79
N ALA A 43 1.87 -1.45 -2.96
CA ALA A 43 2.01 -1.21 -1.53
C ALA A 43 2.86 -2.30 -0.85
N HIS A 44 2.72 -3.56 -1.27
CA HIS A 44 3.50 -4.68 -0.74
C HIS A 44 4.99 -4.56 -1.11
N ASP A 45 5.31 -4.23 -2.35
CA ASP A 45 6.69 -4.04 -2.81
C ASP A 45 7.40 -2.92 -2.06
N LEU A 46 6.71 -1.81 -1.76
CA LEU A 46 7.25 -0.74 -0.94
C LEU A 46 7.55 -1.19 0.49
N LEU A 47 6.69 -2.02 1.09
CA LEU A 47 6.92 -2.59 2.41
C LEU A 47 8.10 -3.57 2.43
N VAL A 48 8.27 -4.38 1.38
CA VAL A 48 9.41 -5.30 1.23
C VAL A 48 10.72 -4.53 1.05
N GLN A 49 10.72 -3.46 0.24
CA GLN A 49 11.89 -2.59 0.08
C GLN A 49 12.26 -1.89 1.39
N ALA A 50 11.26 -1.44 2.16
CA ALA A 50 11.46 -0.86 3.48
C ALA A 50 12.11 -1.85 4.45
N LEU A 51 11.60 -3.09 4.49
CA LEU A 51 12.13 -4.14 5.34
C LEU A 51 13.59 -4.45 4.99
N ALA A 52 13.89 -4.60 3.71
CA ALA A 52 15.25 -4.87 3.22
C ALA A 52 16.22 -3.70 3.50
N ALA A 53 15.73 -2.45 3.53
CA ALA A 53 16.52 -1.29 3.88
C ALA A 53 16.83 -1.22 5.39
N VAL A 54 15.90 -1.69 6.24
CA VAL A 54 16.11 -1.83 7.69
C VAL A 54 17.10 -2.95 8.00
N GLU A 55 17.05 -4.09 7.29
CA GLU A 55 18.00 -5.20 7.51
C GLU A 55 19.45 -4.89 7.07
N LYS A 56 19.64 -3.91 6.19
CA LYS A 56 20.96 -3.47 5.70
C LYS A 56 21.57 -2.30 6.50
N GLY A 57 20.81 -1.66 7.38
CA GLY A 57 21.25 -0.54 8.23
C GLY A 57 21.65 -1.02 9.62
#